data_AF-A0A1H5YJD3-F1
#
_entry.id   AF-A0A1H5YJD3-F1
#
_cell.length_a   1.000
_cell.length_b   1.000
_cell.length_c   1.000
_cell.angle_alpha   90.00
_cell.angle_beta   90.00
_cell.angle_gamma   90.00
#
_symmetry.space_group_name_H-M   'P 1'
#
loop_
_entity.id
_entity.type
_entity.pdbx_description
1 polymer ?
#
loop_
_entity_poly.entity_id
_entity_poly.type
_entity_poly.pdbx_seq_one_letter_code
_entity_poly.pdbx_strand_id
1 'polypeptide(L)'
;MFSELIFLSLLEDFIVFATLDEMMIALRSDMGDCHEAPPKSHAWELAIGLYKTSPHKNIRIVQNWIWLDVKVNQKEAEKLDTDGFMPAVLYAHWVIHDFSGGFKAGNCLCSSVLVTGSSIGRPIETRNSIYIPVGRGFRRKVRREVIRSIAYGQ
;
A
#
# COMPACT_ATOMS: atom_id res chain seq x y z
N MET A 1 10.93 -1.98 16.21
CA MET A 1 11.14 -3.39 15.81
C MET A 1 9.90 -4.26 16.09
N PHE A 2 9.11 -3.98 17.14
CA PHE A 2 7.99 -4.84 17.54
C PHE A 2 6.67 -4.67 16.76
N SER A 3 6.35 -3.52 16.17
CA SER A 3 5.01 -3.29 15.62
C SER A 3 4.76 -3.91 14.23
N GLU A 4 5.77 -3.97 13.38
CA GLU A 4 5.68 -4.58 12.03
C GLU A 4 5.61 -6.11 12.11
N LEU A 5 6.38 -6.72 13.03
CA LEU A 5 6.31 -8.16 13.31
C LEU A 5 4.98 -8.57 13.94
N ILE A 6 4.35 -7.71 14.75
CA ILE A 6 3.02 -7.97 15.30
C ILE A 6 1.94 -7.92 14.23
N PHE A 7 2.00 -6.97 13.29
CA PHE A 7 1.04 -6.94 12.19
C PHE A 7 1.19 -8.17 11.28
N LEU A 8 2.43 -8.60 11.02
CA LEU A 8 2.72 -9.83 10.28
C LEU A 8 2.28 -11.08 11.07
N SER A 9 2.53 -11.16 12.39
CA SER A 9 2.08 -12.29 13.22
C SER A 9 0.55 -12.36 13.33
N LEU A 10 -0.13 -11.22 13.36
CA LEU A 10 -1.60 -11.19 13.35
C LEU A 10 -2.16 -11.72 12.02
N LEU A 11 -1.40 -11.79 10.93
CA LEU A 11 -1.81 -12.37 9.65
C LEU A 11 -1.61 -13.90 9.58
N GLU A 12 -1.02 -14.54 10.59
CA GLU A 12 -0.59 -15.94 10.50
C GLU A 12 -1.70 -16.99 10.74
N ASP A 13 -2.74 -16.70 11.54
CA ASP A 13 -3.48 -17.78 12.22
C ASP A 13 -4.65 -18.48 11.50
N PHE A 14 -5.17 -18.02 10.36
CA PHE A 14 -6.22 -18.79 9.66
C PHE A 14 -6.09 -18.70 8.13
N ILE A 15 -6.03 -19.86 7.48
CA ILE A 15 -6.04 -19.98 6.02
C ILE A 15 -7.50 -19.89 5.57
N VAL A 16 -7.86 -18.76 4.96
CA VAL A 16 -9.08 -18.67 4.14
C VAL A 16 -8.64 -18.14 2.78
N PHE A 17 -8.68 -19.01 1.76
CA PHE A 17 -8.51 -18.59 0.38
C PHE A 17 -9.76 -17.81 -0.03
N ALA A 18 -9.71 -16.48 0.02
CA ALA A 18 -10.60 -15.68 -0.82
C ALA A 18 -10.24 -16.01 -2.27
N THR A 19 -11.22 -16.39 -3.08
CA THR A 19 -10.96 -16.84 -4.45
C THR A 19 -10.44 -15.67 -5.30
N LEU A 20 -9.59 -15.96 -6.29
CA LEU A 20 -9.08 -14.96 -7.24
C LEU A 20 -10.22 -14.13 -7.86
N ASP A 21 -11.40 -14.74 -8.06
CA ASP A 21 -12.58 -14.05 -8.58
C ASP A 21 -13.19 -13.06 -7.58
N GLU A 22 -13.31 -13.39 -6.29
CA GLU A 22 -13.74 -12.43 -5.27
C GLU A 22 -12.73 -11.28 -5.13
N MET A 23 -11.44 -11.58 -5.22
CA MET A 23 -10.37 -10.58 -5.23
C MET A 23 -10.46 -9.68 -6.47
N MET A 24 -10.69 -10.24 -7.66
CA MET A 24 -10.79 -9.48 -8.90
C MET A 24 -12.10 -8.69 -8.98
N ILE A 25 -13.21 -9.19 -8.43
CA ILE A 25 -14.47 -8.43 -8.29
C ILE A 25 -14.29 -7.30 -7.27
N ALA A 26 -13.64 -7.57 -6.13
CA ALA A 26 -13.37 -6.55 -5.12
C ALA A 26 -12.43 -5.46 -5.65
N LEU A 27 -11.44 -5.78 -6.49
CA LEU A 27 -10.51 -4.80 -7.06
C LEU A 27 -11.05 -4.10 -8.33
N ARG A 28 -11.89 -4.76 -9.14
CA ARG A 28 -12.43 -4.24 -10.41
C ARG A 28 -13.83 -3.60 -10.33
N SER A 29 -14.62 -3.84 -9.29
CA SER A 29 -15.95 -3.21 -9.18
C SER A 29 -15.83 -1.70 -9.00
N ASP A 30 -16.42 -0.86 -9.85
CA ASP A 30 -16.32 0.62 -9.78
C ASP A 30 -16.91 1.28 -8.50
N MET A 31 -17.18 0.53 -7.43
CA MET A 31 -17.81 1.01 -6.19
C MET A 31 -16.82 1.58 -5.14
N GLY A 32 -15.57 1.87 -5.52
CA GLY A 32 -14.60 2.52 -4.65
C GLY A 32 -14.48 4.00 -4.97
N ASP A 33 -14.13 4.83 -3.97
CA ASP A 33 -13.87 6.24 -4.22
C ASP A 33 -12.68 6.37 -5.19
N CYS A 34 -12.91 7.05 -6.31
CA CYS A 34 -11.93 7.30 -7.34
C CYS A 34 -11.09 8.51 -6.94
N HIS A 35 -9.77 8.37 -6.98
CA HIS A 35 -8.83 9.43 -6.62
C HIS A 35 -7.80 9.63 -7.72
N GLU A 36 -7.52 10.89 -8.04
CA GLU A 36 -6.49 11.25 -9.00
C GLU A 36 -5.19 11.56 -8.26
N ALA A 37 -4.12 10.86 -8.64
CA ALA A 37 -2.76 11.20 -8.27
C ALA A 37 -2.09 11.99 -9.41
N PRO A 38 -0.92 12.63 -9.18
CA PRO A 38 -0.25 13.42 -10.21
C PRO A 38 0.04 12.64 -11.50
N PRO A 39 0.15 13.33 -12.64
CA PRO A 39 0.61 12.71 -13.87
C PRO A 39 2.07 12.26 -13.72
N LYS A 40 2.47 11.31 -14.58
CA LYS A 40 3.79 10.68 -14.53
C LYS A 40 4.95 11.67 -14.50
N SER A 41 4.89 12.76 -15.27
CA SER A 41 5.94 13.79 -15.30
C SER A 41 6.19 14.40 -13.93
N HIS A 42 5.12 14.83 -13.24
CA HIS A 42 5.23 15.42 -11.91
C HIS A 42 5.65 14.40 -10.85
N ALA A 43 5.22 13.14 -10.99
CA ALA A 43 5.64 12.07 -10.10
C ALA A 43 7.17 11.83 -10.12
N TRP A 44 7.82 11.97 -11.29
CA TRP A 44 9.28 11.88 -11.40
C TRP A 44 9.99 13.02 -10.68
N GLU A 45 9.51 14.25 -10.82
CA GLU A 45 10.07 15.42 -10.13
C GLU A 45 10.00 15.25 -8.62
N LEU A 46 8.83 14.83 -8.11
CA LEU A 46 8.63 14.52 -6.70
C LEU A 46 9.56 13.39 -6.23
N ALA A 47 9.70 12.33 -7.03
CA ALA A 47 10.54 11.19 -6.68
C ALA A 47 12.01 11.57 -6.55
N ILE A 48 12.52 12.39 -7.47
CA ILE A 48 13.91 12.88 -7.43
C ILE A 48 14.13 13.74 -6.18
N GLY A 49 13.17 14.61 -5.84
CA GLY A 49 13.23 15.41 -4.62
C GLY A 49 13.31 14.53 -3.38
N LEU A 50 12.37 13.60 -3.24
CA LEU A 50 12.29 12.68 -2.11
C LEU A 50 13.52 11.77 -1.99
N TYR A 51 14.03 11.26 -3.11
CA TYR A 51 15.22 10.42 -3.12
C TYR A 51 16.45 11.16 -2.55
N LYS A 52 16.55 12.47 -2.82
CA LYS A 52 17.63 13.31 -2.28
C LYS A 52 17.44 13.66 -0.81
N THR A 53 16.19 13.90 -0.37
CA THR A 53 15.90 14.38 0.99
C THR A 53 15.62 13.28 2.00
N SER A 54 15.39 12.04 1.56
CA SER A 54 14.94 10.93 2.40
C SER A 54 15.81 9.68 2.21
N PRO A 55 17.11 9.73 2.54
CA PRO A 55 18.08 8.66 2.25
C PRO A 55 17.76 7.32 2.94
N HIS A 56 16.92 7.32 3.98
CA HIS A 56 16.51 6.11 4.71
C HIS A 56 15.20 5.49 4.17
N LYS A 57 14.59 6.09 3.16
CA LYS A 57 13.33 5.61 2.57
C LYS A 57 13.59 5.06 1.18
N ASN A 58 12.97 3.93 0.88
CA ASN A 58 12.90 3.44 -0.49
C ASN A 58 11.83 4.19 -1.27
N ILE A 59 12.21 4.84 -2.38
CA ILE A 59 11.31 5.68 -3.17
C ILE A 59 10.84 4.90 -4.39
N ARG A 60 9.52 4.81 -4.59
CA ARG A 60 8.91 4.04 -5.68
C ARG A 60 7.82 4.82 -6.39
N ILE A 61 7.79 4.73 -7.72
CA ILE A 61 6.70 5.27 -8.54
C ILE A 61 5.82 4.10 -8.98
N VAL A 62 4.52 4.22 -8.77
CA VAL A 62 3.56 3.13 -9.01
C VAL A 62 2.32 3.63 -9.76
N GLN A 63 1.68 2.75 -10.52
CA GLN A 63 0.42 3.03 -11.21
C GLN A 63 -0.57 1.89 -11.00
N ASN A 64 -1.83 2.11 -11.40
CA ASN A 64 -2.93 1.15 -11.18
C ASN A 64 -2.99 0.76 -9.70
N TRP A 65 -3.08 1.78 -8.86
CA TRP A 65 -2.90 1.68 -7.42
C TRP A 65 -4.24 1.68 -6.70
N ILE A 66 -4.28 0.97 -5.57
CA ILE A 66 -5.47 0.81 -4.76
C ILE A 66 -5.06 1.00 -3.30
N TRP A 67 -5.68 1.97 -2.64
CA TRP A 67 -5.62 2.16 -1.21
C TRP A 67 -6.60 1.19 -0.54
N LEU A 68 -6.08 0.33 0.33
CA LEU A 68 -6.86 -0.70 1.01
C LEU A 68 -6.94 -0.38 2.50
N ASP A 69 -8.09 0.09 2.97
CA ASP A 69 -8.41 0.19 4.39
C ASP A 69 -8.69 -1.22 4.93
N VAL A 70 -7.86 -1.68 5.86
CA VAL A 70 -7.93 -3.00 6.47
C VAL A 70 -8.89 -2.96 7.64
N LYS A 71 -9.92 -3.83 7.63
CA LYS A 71 -10.82 -4.02 8.76
C LYS A 71 -10.05 -4.70 9.90
N VAL A 72 -9.86 -3.95 10.99
CA VAL A 72 -9.24 -4.41 12.24
C VAL A 72 -10.19 -4.12 13.40
N ASN A 73 -10.01 -4.80 14.53
CA ASN A 73 -10.78 -4.48 15.73
C ASN A 73 -10.24 -3.22 16.43
N GLN A 74 -11.00 -2.69 17.40
CA GLN A 74 -10.65 -1.44 18.09
C GLN A 74 -9.28 -1.50 18.78
N LYS A 75 -8.96 -2.60 19.45
CA LYS A 75 -7.68 -2.78 20.15
C LYS A 75 -6.49 -2.81 19.19
N GLU A 76 -6.66 -3.41 18.02
CA GLU A 76 -5.65 -3.42 16.96
C GLU A 76 -5.47 -2.01 16.35
N ALA A 77 -6.57 -1.29 16.11
CA ALA A 77 -6.54 0.07 15.60
C ALA A 77 -5.81 1.03 16.56
N GLU A 78 -6.13 0.98 17.85
CA GLU A 78 -5.47 1.79 18.91
C GLU A 78 -3.98 1.50 19.00
N LYS A 79 -3.60 0.22 18.87
CA LYS A 79 -2.18 -0.18 18.88
C LYS A 79 -1.44 0.37 17.67
N LEU A 80 -2.01 0.22 16.47
CA LEU A 80 -1.42 0.76 15.25
C LEU A 80 -1.24 2.28 15.36
N ASP A 81 -2.25 2.99 15.82
CA ASP A 81 -2.21 4.44 15.94
C ASP A 81 -1.17 4.90 16.97
N THR A 82 -1.09 4.23 18.13
CA THR A 82 -0.03 4.46 19.14
C THR A 82 1.38 4.28 18.55
N ASP A 83 1.53 3.32 17.64
CA ASP A 83 2.79 3.04 16.95
C ASP A 83 3.05 3.96 15.74
N GLY A 84 2.13 4.89 15.43
CA GLY A 84 2.22 5.85 14.32
C GLY A 84 1.79 5.28 12.97
N PHE A 85 0.94 4.24 12.97
CA PHE A 85 0.41 3.60 11.77
C PHE A 85 -1.11 3.65 11.70
N MET A 86 -1.63 3.55 10.48
CA MET A 86 -3.06 3.36 10.23
C MET A 86 -3.31 1.96 9.66
N PRO A 87 -4.51 1.38 9.88
CA PRO A 87 -4.89 0.09 9.32
C PRO A 87 -5.21 0.22 7.83
N ALA A 88 -4.22 0.58 7.04
CA ALA A 88 -4.30 0.69 5.59
C ALA A 88 -2.99 0.21 4.95
N VAL A 89 -3.09 -0.26 3.71
CA VAL A 89 -1.94 -0.61 2.86
C VAL A 89 -2.17 -0.09 1.44
N LEU A 90 -1.09 0.02 0.68
CA LEU A 90 -1.11 0.32 -0.75
C LEU A 90 -0.87 -0.96 -1.55
N TYR A 91 -1.80 -1.31 -2.42
CA TYR A 91 -1.55 -2.24 -3.51
C TYR A 91 -1.27 -1.48 -4.79
N ALA A 92 -0.29 -1.94 -5.57
CA ALA A 92 -0.05 -1.45 -6.92
C ALA A 92 0.09 -2.62 -7.88
N HIS A 93 -0.68 -2.59 -8.96
CA HIS A 93 -0.55 -3.62 -10.00
C HIS A 93 0.71 -3.42 -10.85
N TRP A 94 1.29 -2.22 -10.87
CA TRP A 94 2.43 -1.93 -11.71
C TRP A 94 3.40 -0.92 -11.08
N VAL A 95 4.63 -1.38 -10.85
CA VAL A 95 5.78 -0.53 -10.52
C VAL A 95 6.29 0.14 -11.80
N ILE A 96 6.28 1.47 -11.82
CA ILE A 96 6.91 2.24 -12.89
C ILE A 96 8.42 2.26 -12.67
N HIS A 97 8.86 2.55 -11.44
CA HIS A 97 10.28 2.60 -11.09
C HIS A 97 10.50 2.42 -9.58
N ASP A 98 11.59 1.75 -9.21
CA ASP A 98 12.08 1.64 -7.83
C ASP A 98 13.50 2.21 -7.77
N PHE A 99 13.65 3.35 -7.10
CA PHE A 99 14.95 4.02 -6.94
C PHE A 99 15.92 3.21 -6.05
N SER A 100 15.40 2.30 -5.23
CA SER A 100 16.21 1.41 -4.39
C SER A 100 16.56 0.08 -5.08
N GLY A 101 16.02 -0.19 -6.27
CA GLY A 101 16.31 -1.39 -7.05
C GLY A 101 15.74 -2.70 -6.47
N GLY A 102 14.82 -2.64 -5.50
CA GLY A 102 14.20 -3.83 -4.90
C GLY A 102 13.16 -4.49 -5.80
N PHE A 103 12.50 -3.72 -6.66
CA PHE A 103 11.50 -4.20 -7.63
C PHE A 103 11.88 -3.82 -9.06
N LYS A 104 11.56 -4.70 -10.02
CA LYS A 104 11.68 -4.39 -11.45
C LYS A 104 10.43 -3.66 -11.93
N ALA A 105 10.59 -2.86 -12.99
CA ALA A 105 9.44 -2.25 -13.65
C ALA A 105 8.46 -3.33 -14.15
N GLY A 106 7.17 -3.11 -13.96
CA GLY A 106 6.11 -4.07 -14.28
C GLY A 106 5.77 -5.07 -13.18
N ASN A 107 6.55 -5.15 -12.09
CA ASN A 107 6.13 -5.94 -10.93
C ASN A 107 4.89 -5.31 -10.28
N CYS A 108 4.01 -6.15 -9.75
CA CYS A 108 3.02 -5.75 -8.76
C CYS A 108 3.64 -5.78 -7.35
N LEU A 109 3.03 -5.05 -6.41
CA LEU A 109 3.42 -5.10 -5.00
C LEU A 109 2.25 -4.78 -4.08
N CYS A 110 2.39 -5.22 -2.83
CA CYS A 110 1.62 -4.73 -1.70
C CYS A 110 2.60 -4.12 -0.70
N SER A 111 2.29 -2.93 -0.20
CA SER A 111 3.10 -2.29 0.84
C SER A 111 2.86 -2.94 2.21
N SER A 112 3.72 -2.62 3.17
CA SER A 112 3.38 -2.73 4.59
C SER A 112 2.40 -1.62 5.01
N VAL A 113 2.00 -1.62 6.29
CA VAL A 113 1.04 -0.64 6.84
C VAL A 113 1.51 0.81 6.66
N LEU A 114 0.55 1.68 6.36
CA LEU A 114 0.79 3.09 6.12
C LEU A 114 1.02 3.85 7.42
N VAL A 115 1.87 4.88 7.37
CA VAL A 115 2.10 5.81 8.49
C VAL A 115 0.88 6.69 8.71
N THR A 116 0.51 6.95 9.96
CA THR A 116 -0.60 7.85 10.33
C THR A 116 -0.41 9.24 9.69
N GLY A 117 -1.49 9.83 9.17
CA GLY A 117 -1.45 11.09 8.41
C GLY A 117 -1.16 10.93 6.92
N SER A 118 -0.86 9.73 6.44
CA SER A 118 -0.84 9.43 5.00
C SER A 118 -2.18 9.80 4.36
N SER A 119 -2.13 10.36 3.16
CA SER A 119 -3.31 10.86 2.44
C SER A 119 -3.34 10.35 1.01
N ILE A 120 -4.55 10.06 0.54
CA ILE A 120 -4.78 9.51 -0.79
C ILE A 120 -4.45 10.54 -1.88
N GLY A 121 -3.86 10.08 -2.99
CA GLY A 121 -3.43 10.94 -4.10
C GLY A 121 -2.15 11.75 -3.83
N ARG A 122 -1.54 11.63 -2.64
CA ARG A 122 -0.22 12.18 -2.30
C ARG A 122 0.83 11.08 -2.23
N PRO A 123 2.14 11.39 -2.07
CA PRO A 123 3.11 10.38 -1.68
C PRO A 123 2.64 9.63 -0.42
N ILE A 124 2.61 8.31 -0.50
CA ILE A 124 2.08 7.41 0.52
C ILE A 124 3.27 6.78 1.25
N GLU A 125 3.30 6.93 2.57
CA GLU A 125 4.45 6.54 3.37
C GLU A 125 4.18 5.27 4.18
N THR A 126 5.15 4.36 4.18
CA THR A 126 5.29 3.30 5.18
C THR A 126 6.53 3.57 6.02
N ARG A 127 6.80 2.73 7.03
CA ARG A 127 7.97 2.86 7.89
C ARG A 127 9.28 3.08 7.11
N ASN A 128 9.50 2.35 6.02
CA ASN A 128 10.78 2.33 5.29
C ASN A 128 10.65 2.74 3.82
N SER A 129 9.48 3.16 3.36
CA SER A 129 9.26 3.42 1.92
C SER A 129 8.29 4.56 1.69
N ILE A 130 8.46 5.25 0.57
CA ILE A 130 7.52 6.24 0.05
C ILE A 130 7.12 5.81 -1.35
N TYR A 131 5.82 5.69 -1.57
CA TYR A 131 5.22 5.33 -2.83
C TYR A 131 4.59 6.58 -3.45
N ILE A 132 4.84 6.80 -4.73
CA ILE A 132 4.34 7.94 -5.49
C ILE A 132 3.34 7.38 -6.50
N PRO A 133 2.03 7.40 -6.15
CA PRO A 133 1.00 6.96 -7.07
C PRO A 133 0.91 7.88 -8.29
N VAL A 134 0.64 7.29 -9.45
CA VAL A 134 0.46 7.98 -10.73
C VAL A 134 -0.93 7.69 -11.27
N GLY A 135 -1.61 8.77 -11.70
CA GLY A 135 -2.94 8.71 -12.30
C GLY A 135 -4.00 8.17 -11.34
N ARG A 136 -5.07 7.65 -11.93
CA ARG A 136 -6.24 7.16 -11.19
C ARG A 136 -5.90 5.99 -10.26
N GLY A 137 -6.43 6.06 -9.05
CA GLY A 137 -6.50 4.95 -8.12
C GLY A 137 -7.82 4.89 -7.38
N PHE A 138 -7.97 3.85 -6.58
CA PHE A 138 -9.22 3.55 -5.88
C PHE A 138 -8.99 3.37 -4.40
N ARG A 139 -9.97 3.73 -3.57
CA ARG A 139 -9.99 3.40 -2.14
C ARG A 139 -11.02 2.33 -1.84
N ARG A 140 -10.65 1.30 -1.06
CA ARG A 140 -11.55 0.20 -0.69
C ARG A 140 -11.33 -0.26 0.73
N LYS A 141 -12.41 -0.73 1.37
CA LYS A 141 -12.34 -1.44 2.66
C LYS A 141 -12.26 -2.95 2.41
N VAL A 142 -11.26 -3.60 2.98
CA VAL A 142 -11.02 -5.04 2.83
C VAL A 142 -10.87 -5.71 4.18
N ARG A 143 -11.10 -7.02 4.22
CA ARG A 143 -10.74 -7.82 5.40
C ARG A 143 -9.26 -8.18 5.34
N ARG A 144 -8.66 -8.45 6.51
CA ARG A 144 -7.24 -8.79 6.66
C ARG A 144 -6.80 -9.98 5.80
N GLU A 145 -7.67 -10.94 5.56
CA GLU A 145 -7.39 -12.16 4.79
C GLU A 145 -7.06 -11.83 3.33
N VAL A 146 -7.68 -10.79 2.78
CA VAL A 146 -7.42 -10.32 1.40
C VAL A 146 -5.98 -9.83 1.26
N ILE A 147 -5.47 -9.10 2.26
CA ILE A 147 -4.08 -8.59 2.22
C ILE A 147 -3.09 -9.75 2.25
N ARG A 148 -3.36 -10.80 3.04
CA ARG A 148 -2.55 -12.02 3.06
C ARG A 148 -2.51 -12.67 1.68
N SER A 149 -3.65 -12.88 1.04
CA SER A 149 -3.71 -13.47 -0.31
C SER A 149 -2.92 -12.66 -1.34
N ILE A 150 -2.93 -11.33 -1.24
CA ILE A 150 -2.15 -10.46 -2.14
C ILE A 150 -0.65 -10.57 -1.86
N ALA A 151 -0.24 -10.55 -0.59
CA ALA A 151 1.17 -10.52 -0.20
C ALA A 151 1.88 -11.86 -0.40
N TYR A 152 1.17 -12.98 -0.22
CA TYR A 152 1.74 -14.34 -0.30
C TYR A 152 1.35 -15.10 -1.58
N GLY A 153 0.44 -14.55 -2.40
CA GLY A 153 0.07 -15.11 -3.70
C GLY A 153 0.93 -14.61 -4.87
N GLN A 154 2.04 -13.93 -4.59
CA GLN A 154 3.02 -13.41 -5.55
C GLN A 154 4.21 -14.35 -5.68
#